data_AF-G3ICU0-F1
#
_entry.id   AF-G3ICU0-F1
#
_cell.length_a   1.000
_cell.length_b   1.000
_cell.length_c   1.000
_cell.angle_alpha   90.00
_cell.angle_beta   90.00
_cell.angle_gamma   90.00
#
_symmetry.space_group_name_H-M   'P 1'
#
loop_
_entity.id
_entity.type
_entity.pdbx_description
1 polymer ?
#
loop_
_entity_poly.entity_id
_entity_poly.type
_entity_poly.pdbx_seq_one_letter_code
_entity_poly.pdbx_strand_id
1 'polypeptide(L)'
;MSLVMAPIACLLPGFSSAPETMHPWELSVKYYHARNGLAYVDSQAQKLSESFALPVMGSRTVTPKQSLLTAIHLVLKEHDPFKHSADLELKALVFMALNEQHLLSWVNLICKSGSLIEPHYQPWS
;
A
#
# COMPACT_ATOMS: atom_id res chain seq x y z
N MET A 1 -49.37 -17.60 11.99
CA MET A 1 -48.70 -18.93 12.03
C MET A 1 -47.24 -18.69 11.72
N SER A 2 -46.38 -18.91 12.71
CA SER A 2 -44.96 -18.55 12.71
C SER A 2 -44.18 -19.65 11.98
N LEU A 3 -43.58 -19.35 10.83
CA LEU A 3 -42.66 -20.25 10.16
C LEU A 3 -41.25 -19.90 10.61
N VAL A 4 -40.74 -20.71 11.54
CA VAL A 4 -39.36 -20.73 12.01
C VAL A 4 -38.46 -21.17 10.85
N MET A 5 -38.03 -20.23 10.03
CA MET A 5 -36.92 -20.41 9.07
C MET A 5 -35.60 -20.03 9.75
N ALA A 6 -35.19 -20.81 10.75
CA ALA A 6 -34.00 -20.47 11.55
C ALA A 6 -32.99 -21.59 11.87
N PRO A 7 -33.12 -22.88 11.46
CA PRO A 7 -32.03 -23.83 11.69
C PRO A 7 -31.18 -24.16 10.44
N ILE A 8 -31.66 -23.86 9.22
CA ILE A 8 -30.98 -24.32 7.98
C ILE A 8 -30.02 -23.26 7.39
N ALA A 9 -30.19 -21.98 7.76
CA ALA A 9 -29.30 -20.90 7.29
C ALA A 9 -27.83 -21.08 7.74
N CYS A 10 -27.59 -21.87 8.79
CA CYS A 10 -26.26 -22.18 9.30
C CYS A 10 -25.55 -23.32 8.55
N LEU A 11 -26.29 -24.11 7.76
CA LEU A 11 -25.81 -25.32 7.08
C LEU A 11 -25.52 -25.10 5.60
N LEU A 12 -26.04 -24.02 5.03
CA LEU A 12 -25.53 -23.52 3.76
C LEU A 12 -24.13 -22.96 4.06
N PRO A 13 -23.09 -23.29 3.29
CA PRO A 13 -21.91 -22.44 3.28
C PRO A 13 -22.45 -21.08 2.88
N GLY A 14 -22.64 -20.21 3.87
CA GLY A 14 -22.97 -18.84 3.61
C GLY A 14 -21.91 -18.42 2.62
N PHE A 15 -22.32 -17.97 1.44
CA PHE A 15 -21.55 -16.98 0.70
C PHE A 15 -21.53 -15.71 1.57
N SER A 16 -21.01 -15.80 2.80
CA SER A 16 -20.28 -14.71 3.38
C SER A 16 -19.15 -14.57 2.38
N SER A 17 -19.29 -13.61 1.46
CA SER A 17 -18.17 -12.99 0.81
C SER A 17 -17.38 -12.31 1.92
N ALA A 18 -16.77 -13.09 2.80
CA ALA A 18 -15.80 -12.60 3.74
C ALA A 18 -14.78 -11.89 2.85
N PRO A 19 -14.57 -10.58 3.05
CA PRO A 19 -13.64 -9.84 2.22
C PRO A 19 -12.33 -10.60 2.24
N GLU A 20 -11.78 -10.85 1.05
CA GLU A 20 -10.47 -11.47 0.92
C GLU A 20 -9.51 -10.69 1.81
N THR A 21 -8.98 -11.38 2.82
CA THR A 21 -8.17 -10.76 3.86
C THR A 21 -6.87 -10.28 3.24
N MET A 22 -6.80 -9.00 2.93
CA MET A 22 -5.66 -8.36 2.30
C MET A 22 -4.62 -7.99 3.35
N HIS A 23 -3.36 -8.35 3.10
CA HIS A 23 -2.28 -7.90 3.97
C HIS A 23 -2.03 -6.38 3.77
N PRO A 24 -1.74 -5.58 4.81
CA PRO A 24 -1.49 -4.14 4.67
C PRO A 24 -0.34 -3.79 3.70
N TRP A 25 0.64 -4.69 3.57
CA TRP A 25 1.68 -4.57 2.54
C TRP A 25 1.11 -4.64 1.13
N GLU A 26 0.25 -5.63 0.85
CA GLU A 26 -0.39 -5.79 -0.47
C GLU A 26 -1.25 -4.57 -0.82
N LEU A 27 -1.92 -3.97 0.17
CA LEU A 27 -2.62 -2.69 0.00
C LEU A 27 -1.66 -1.58 -0.43
N SER A 28 -0.48 -1.50 0.18
CA SER A 28 0.56 -0.52 -0.16
C SER A 28 1.06 -0.75 -1.60
N VAL A 29 1.27 -2.00 -2.01
CA VAL A 29 1.66 -2.37 -3.38
C VAL A 29 0.56 -2.02 -4.39
N LYS A 30 -0.72 -2.31 -4.07
CA LYS A 30 -1.85 -1.89 -4.91
C LYS A 30 -1.93 -0.36 -5.04
N TYR A 31 -1.70 0.38 -3.96
CA TYR A 31 -1.63 1.84 -4.00
C TYR A 31 -0.50 2.32 -4.93
N TYR A 32 0.68 1.71 -4.87
CA TYR A 32 1.81 2.01 -5.75
C TYR A 32 1.46 1.80 -7.23
N HIS A 33 0.86 0.66 -7.58
CA HIS A 33 0.43 0.39 -8.95
C HIS A 33 -0.69 1.32 -9.42
N ALA A 34 -1.69 1.59 -8.57
CA ALA A 34 -2.79 2.52 -8.86
C ALA A 34 -2.35 3.98 -9.06
N ARG A 35 -1.10 4.31 -8.69
CA ARG A 35 -0.48 5.62 -8.90
C ARG A 35 0.60 5.61 -9.98
N ASN A 36 0.70 4.52 -10.73
CA ASN A 36 1.72 4.32 -11.77
C ASN A 36 3.14 4.54 -11.22
N GLY A 37 3.41 3.98 -10.05
CA GLY A 37 4.64 4.23 -9.29
C GLY A 37 5.92 3.86 -10.05
N LEU A 38 5.87 2.87 -10.94
CA LEU A 38 7.02 2.52 -11.78
C LEU A 38 7.36 3.66 -12.73
N ALA A 39 6.39 4.17 -13.49
CA ALA A 39 6.62 5.30 -14.40
C ALA A 39 7.06 6.57 -13.66
N TYR A 40 6.65 6.74 -12.40
CA TYR A 40 7.10 7.82 -11.55
C TYR A 40 8.60 7.69 -11.22
N VAL A 41 9.03 6.54 -10.68
CA VAL A 41 10.43 6.32 -10.26
C VAL A 41 11.37 6.15 -11.45
N ASP A 42 10.90 5.53 -12.53
CA ASP A 42 11.67 5.34 -13.77
C ASP A 42 11.78 6.60 -14.64
N SER A 43 11.18 7.71 -14.21
CA SER A 43 11.23 8.96 -14.97
C SER A 43 12.68 9.36 -15.25
N GLN A 44 12.95 9.72 -16.51
CA GLN A 44 14.31 10.01 -16.98
C GLN A 44 14.99 11.12 -16.17
N ALA A 45 14.22 12.09 -15.68
CA ALA A 45 14.71 13.14 -14.80
C ALA A 45 15.24 12.59 -13.46
N GLN A 46 14.57 11.60 -12.86
CA GLN A 46 14.98 11.02 -11.59
C GLN A 46 16.29 10.22 -11.72
N LYS A 47 16.38 9.33 -12.71
CA LYS A 47 17.59 8.53 -12.97
C LYS A 47 18.80 9.39 -13.31
N LEU A 48 18.60 10.46 -14.08
CA LEU A 48 19.68 11.38 -14.42
C LEU A 48 20.17 12.12 -13.17
N SER A 49 19.27 12.67 -12.37
CA SER A 49 19.64 13.36 -11.15
C SER A 49 20.36 12.44 -10.15
N GLU A 50 19.89 11.21 -9.97
CA GLU A 50 20.58 10.20 -9.15
C GLU A 50 21.99 9.90 -9.68
N SER A 51 22.16 9.75 -11.00
CA SER A 51 23.47 9.47 -11.62
C SER A 51 24.49 10.59 -11.42
N PHE A 52 24.03 11.84 -11.29
CA PHE A 52 24.88 13.01 -11.08
C PHE A 52 24.89 13.50 -9.62
N ALA A 53 24.31 12.74 -8.68
CA ALA A 53 24.10 13.15 -7.29
C ALA A 53 23.45 14.55 -7.17
N LEU A 54 22.64 14.93 -8.16
CA LEU A 54 21.92 16.19 -8.16
C LEU A 54 20.64 16.02 -7.34
N PRO A 55 20.22 17.04 -6.58
CA PRO A 55 18.89 17.03 -6.00
C PRO A 55 17.87 16.86 -7.13
N VAL A 56 17.12 15.75 -7.09
CA VAL A 56 16.21 15.27 -8.15
C VAL A 56 15.15 16.30 -8.55
N MET A 57 14.92 17.31 -7.70
CA MET A 57 13.98 18.37 -7.97
C MET A 57 14.56 19.69 -7.47
N GLY A 58 14.98 20.57 -8.38
CA GLY A 58 15.43 21.92 -8.03
C GLY A 58 14.41 22.62 -7.12
N SER A 59 14.86 23.07 -5.95
CA SER A 59 14.13 23.80 -4.89
C SER A 59 12.72 23.34 -4.49
N ARG A 60 12.21 22.21 -5.00
CA ARG A 60 10.83 21.77 -4.79
C ARG A 60 10.82 20.67 -3.74
N THR A 61 10.14 20.94 -2.64
CA THR A 61 9.94 20.02 -1.52
C THR A 61 9.38 18.68 -2.02
N VAL A 62 10.02 17.57 -1.63
CA VAL A 62 9.51 16.22 -1.89
C VAL A 62 8.15 16.08 -1.24
N THR A 63 7.12 15.78 -2.02
CA THR A 63 5.78 15.61 -1.47
C THR A 63 5.65 14.25 -0.80
N PRO A 64 4.79 14.09 0.23
CA PRO A 64 4.58 12.80 0.89
C PRO A 64 4.16 11.67 -0.06
N LYS A 65 3.47 11.99 -1.15
CA LYS A 65 3.12 11.02 -2.20
C LYS A 65 4.36 10.50 -2.91
N GLN A 66 5.29 11.41 -3.22
CA GLN A 66 6.51 11.05 -3.93
C GLN A 66 7.42 10.20 -3.04
N SER A 67 7.63 10.61 -1.79
CA SER A 67 8.44 9.82 -0.85
C SER A 67 7.83 8.44 -0.58
N LEU A 68 6.50 8.34 -0.46
CA LEU A 68 5.82 7.05 -0.34
C LEU A 68 6.02 6.14 -1.55
N LEU A 69 5.87 6.67 -2.77
CA LEU A 69 6.05 5.87 -4.00
C LEU A 69 7.50 5.40 -4.16
N THR A 70 8.46 6.25 -3.84
CA THR A 70 9.88 5.89 -3.84
C THR A 70 10.17 4.81 -2.79
N ALA A 71 9.65 4.96 -1.56
CA ALA A 71 9.85 4.00 -0.49
C ALA A 71 9.26 2.62 -0.83
N ILE A 72 8.03 2.54 -1.34
CA ILE A 72 7.44 1.26 -1.75
C ILE A 72 8.27 0.62 -2.89
N HIS A 73 8.74 1.41 -3.85
CA HIS A 73 9.59 0.91 -4.91
C HIS A 73 10.92 0.35 -4.39
N LEU A 74 11.55 1.01 -3.41
CA LEU A 74 12.78 0.53 -2.78
C LEU A 74 12.55 -0.81 -2.07
N VAL A 75 11.49 -0.94 -1.27
CA VAL A 75 11.18 -2.24 -0.64
C VAL A 75 10.98 -3.32 -1.70
N LEU A 76 10.18 -3.05 -2.75
CA LEU A 76 9.97 -4.01 -3.84
C LEU A 76 11.29 -4.43 -4.50
N LYS A 77 12.17 -3.47 -4.81
CA LYS A 77 13.45 -3.75 -5.46
C LYS A 77 14.43 -4.52 -4.56
N GLU A 78 14.47 -4.19 -3.27
CA GLU A 78 15.42 -4.77 -2.32
C GLU A 78 14.97 -6.14 -1.79
N HIS A 79 13.66 -6.38 -1.68
CA HIS A 79 13.11 -7.57 -1.04
C HIS A 79 12.52 -8.63 -2.00
N ASP A 80 12.23 -8.30 -3.26
CA ASP A 80 11.84 -9.28 -4.29
C ASP A 80 12.85 -10.45 -4.47
N PRO A 81 14.18 -10.24 -4.38
CA PRO A 81 15.15 -11.32 -4.62
C PRO A 81 15.12 -12.47 -3.60
N PHE A 82 14.52 -12.27 -2.42
CA PHE A 82 14.67 -13.20 -1.27
C PHE A 82 13.37 -13.82 -0.78
N LYS A 83 12.24 -13.63 -1.48
CA LYS A 83 10.91 -14.17 -1.09
C LYS A 83 10.54 -13.86 0.37
N HIS A 84 10.71 -12.59 0.77
CA HIS A 84 10.35 -12.17 2.10
C HIS A 84 8.83 -12.27 2.34
N SER A 85 8.42 -12.48 3.59
CA SER A 85 7.00 -12.42 3.94
C SER A 85 6.50 -10.98 3.87
N ALA A 86 5.21 -10.82 3.58
CA ALA A 86 4.55 -9.52 3.55
C ALA A 86 4.71 -8.73 4.87
N ASP A 87 4.90 -9.42 6.01
CA ASP A 87 5.23 -8.82 7.30
C ASP A 87 6.60 -8.11 7.32
N LEU A 88 7.62 -8.71 6.69
CA LEU A 88 8.97 -8.13 6.65
C LEU A 88 9.00 -6.90 5.75
N GLU A 89 8.32 -6.96 4.62
CA GLU A 89 8.21 -5.84 3.68
C GLU A 89 7.41 -4.68 4.31
N LEU A 90 6.31 -4.99 5.03
CA LEU A 90 5.58 -3.99 5.80
C LEU A 90 6.46 -3.36 6.88
N LYS A 91 7.23 -4.16 7.62
CA LYS A 91 8.17 -3.64 8.63
C LYS A 91 9.21 -2.72 8.00
N ALA A 92 9.79 -3.09 6.86
CA ALA A 92 10.74 -2.26 6.13
C ALA A 92 10.13 -0.91 5.73
N LEU A 93 8.90 -0.93 5.18
CA LEU A 93 8.18 0.30 4.84
C LEU A 93 7.94 1.20 6.06
N VAL A 94 7.50 0.62 7.18
CA VAL A 94 7.25 1.36 8.43
C VAL A 94 8.56 1.95 8.98
N PHE A 95 9.67 1.22 8.95
CA PHE A 95 10.97 1.74 9.38
C PHE A 95 11.41 2.94 8.53
N MET A 96 11.28 2.86 7.21
CA MET A 96 11.58 4.01 6.34
C MET A 96 10.67 5.20 6.64
N ALA A 97 9.38 4.97 6.84
CA ALA A 97 8.42 6.03 7.14
C ALA A 97 8.72 6.73 8.47
N LEU A 98 9.17 5.98 9.48
CA LEU A 98 9.59 6.51 10.78
C LEU A 98 10.87 7.32 10.66
N ASN A 99 11.86 6.80 9.92
CA ASN A 99 13.13 7.50 9.69
C ASN A 99 12.93 8.83 8.94
N GLU A 100 11.99 8.87 8.00
CA GLU A 100 11.63 10.11 7.28
C GLU A 100 10.60 10.99 8.00
N GLN A 101 10.12 10.59 9.18
CA GLN A 101 9.03 11.30 9.91
C GLN A 101 7.75 11.49 9.07
N HIS A 102 7.53 10.61 8.10
CA HIS A 102 6.42 10.68 7.15
C HIS A 102 5.32 9.65 7.42
N LEU A 103 5.46 8.80 8.44
CA LEU A 103 4.52 7.71 8.73
C LEU A 103 3.05 8.13 8.70
N LEU A 104 2.70 9.19 9.43
CA LEU A 104 1.32 9.68 9.48
C LEU A 104 0.81 10.10 8.09
N SER A 105 1.64 10.86 7.36
CA SER A 105 1.31 11.36 6.03
C SER A 105 1.12 10.22 5.02
N TRP A 106 1.97 9.21 5.08
CA TRP A 106 1.91 8.04 4.21
C TRP A 106 0.66 7.19 4.47
N VAL A 107 0.40 6.85 5.74
CA VAL A 107 -0.80 6.11 6.11
C VAL A 107 -2.06 6.87 5.67
N ASN A 108 -2.11 8.18 5.89
CA ASN A 108 -3.24 9.00 5.47
C ASN A 108 -3.48 8.97 3.95
N LEU A 109 -2.42 8.94 3.13
CA LEU A 109 -2.55 8.83 1.68
C LEU A 109 -3.15 7.48 1.23
N ILE A 110 -2.72 6.39 1.88
CA ILE A 110 -3.24 5.05 1.61
C ILE A 110 -4.71 4.97 2.03
N CYS A 111 -5.04 5.38 3.27
CA CYS A 111 -6.39 5.33 3.82
C CYS A 111 -7.39 6.23 3.09
N LYS A 112 -6.95 7.37 2.53
CA LYS A 112 -7.82 8.25 1.71
C LYS A 112 -8.14 7.69 0.33
N SER A 113 -7.53 6.58 -0.06
CA SER A 113 -7.80 5.95 -1.34
C SER A 113 -9.00 5.01 -1.23
N GLY A 114 -10.22 5.56 -1.20
CA GLY A 114 -11.46 4.81 -0.96
C GLY A 114 -11.63 3.58 -1.85
N SER A 115 -11.32 3.68 -3.14
CA SER A 115 -11.39 2.55 -4.09
C SER A 115 -10.46 1.37 -3.74
N LEU A 116 -9.44 1.59 -2.92
CA LEU A 116 -8.51 0.57 -2.43
C LEU A 116 -8.91 0.04 -1.05
N ILE A 117 -9.60 0.84 -0.24
CA ILE A 117 -9.95 0.50 1.15
C ILE A 117 -11.30 -0.20 1.24
N GLU A 118 -12.31 0.34 0.55
CA GLU A 118 -13.70 -0.14 0.61
C GLU A 118 -13.87 -1.65 0.35
N PRO A 119 -13.10 -2.30 -0.55
CA PRO A 119 -13.24 -3.74 -0.78
C PRO A 119 -12.63 -4.63 0.32
N HIS A 120 -11.73 -4.07 1.15
CA HIS A 120 -10.85 -4.84 2.04
C HIS A 120 -11.05 -4.52 3.53
N TYR A 121 -11.68 -3.39 3.86
CA TYR A 121 -11.89 -2.95 5.23
C TYR A 121 -13.38 -2.80 5.54
N GLN A 122 -13.74 -3.10 6.79
CA GLN A 122 -15.09 -2.86 7.27
C GLN A 122 -15.25 -1.40 7.71
N PRO A 123 -16.46 -0.82 7.70
CA PRO A 123 -16.68 0.57 8.12
C PRO A 123 -16.27 0.91 9.56
N TRP A 124 -16.10 -0.11 10.41
CA TRP A 124 -15.68 0.01 11.82
C TRP A 124 -14.20 -0.30 12.05
N SER A 125 -13.46 -0.64 10.98
CA SER A 125 -12.00 -0.79 11.02
C SER A 125 -11.32 0.56 10.93
#